data_AF-A0A1F8VUB1-F1
#
_entry.id   AF-A0A1F8VUB1-F1
#
_cell.length_a   1.000
_cell.length_b   1.000
_cell.length_c   1.000
_cell.angle_alpha   90.00
_cell.angle_beta   90.00
_cell.angle_gamma   90.00
#
_symmetry.space_group_name_H-M   'P 1'
#
loop_
_entity.id
_entity.type
_entity.pdbx_description
1 polymer ?
#
loop_
_entity_poly.entity_id
_entity_poly.type
_entity_poly.pdbx_seq_one_letter_code
_entity_poly.pdbx_strand_id
1 'polypeptide(L)'
;MTLKYLHVGGLVAAGFDPSGTFLLTVSHSGRGLYAVGTWERVARDYTLTYPSQGQVLGIGPIQDQIIEVAETHNELLRLSGPDGLYCIEYQEGAIGIKTQATSA
;
A
#
# COMPACT_ATOMS: atom_id res chain seq x y z
N MET A 1 -7.53 -19.19 -3.22
CA MET A 1 -7.50 -17.72 -3.03
C MET A 1 -7.05 -17.47 -1.60
N THR A 2 -5.86 -16.93 -1.39
CA THR A 2 -5.35 -16.63 -0.04
C THR A 2 -5.66 -15.17 0.26
N LEU A 3 -6.35 -14.91 1.37
CA LEU A 3 -6.68 -13.57 1.84
C LEU A 3 -5.77 -13.25 3.02
N LYS A 4 -4.90 -12.26 2.86
CA LYS A 4 -4.09 -11.69 3.95
C LYS A 4 -4.65 -10.32 4.31
N TYR A 5 -4.57 -9.97 5.59
CA TYR A 5 -5.02 -8.68 6.09
C TYR A 5 -3.85 -7.89 6.65
N LEU A 6 -3.73 -6.63 6.25
CA LEU A 6 -2.87 -5.65 6.90
C LEU A 6 -3.73 -4.68 7.70
N HIS A 7 -3.47 -4.61 8.99
CA HIS A 7 -4.13 -3.65 9.87
C HIS A 7 -3.41 -2.30 9.77
N VAL A 8 -3.97 -1.40 8.97
CA VAL A 8 -3.50 -0.02 8.81
C VAL A 8 -4.63 0.91 9.22
N GLY A 9 -4.62 1.31 10.50
CA GLY A 9 -5.63 2.22 11.03
C GLY A 9 -5.53 3.61 10.39
N GLY A 10 -6.68 4.13 9.97
CA GLY A 10 -6.80 5.47 9.39
C GLY A 10 -6.04 5.62 8.07
N LEU A 11 -6.08 4.59 7.22
CA LEU A 11 -5.48 4.63 5.88
C LEU A 11 -6.03 5.83 5.11
N VAL A 12 -5.12 6.55 4.46
CA VAL A 12 -5.42 7.70 3.59
C VAL A 12 -5.07 7.36 2.14
N ALA A 13 -3.94 6.68 1.93
CA ALA A 13 -3.51 6.32 0.58
C ALA A 13 -2.59 5.09 0.59
N ALA A 14 -2.47 4.43 -0.56
CA ALA A 14 -1.51 3.35 -0.75
C ALA A 14 -1.05 3.24 -2.21
N GLY A 15 0.17 2.77 -2.41
CA GLY A 15 0.76 2.62 -3.74
C GLY A 15 1.86 1.57 -3.74
N PHE A 16 1.97 0.83 -4.84
CA PHE A 16 3.12 -0.05 -5.06
C PHE A 16 4.29 0.77 -5.58
N ASP A 17 5.51 0.37 -5.21
CA ASP A 17 6.67 0.85 -5.92
C ASP A 17 6.70 0.30 -7.37
N PRO A 18 7.45 0.92 -8.30
CA PRO A 18 7.46 0.51 -9.70
C PRO A 18 7.83 -0.96 -9.95
N SER A 19 8.64 -1.59 -9.07
CA SER A 19 8.98 -3.01 -9.21
C SER A 19 7.96 -3.95 -8.58
N GLY A 20 6.93 -3.42 -7.91
CA GLY A 20 5.90 -4.21 -7.21
C GLY A 20 6.44 -5.00 -6.02
N THR A 21 7.63 -4.65 -5.52
CA THR A 21 8.30 -5.34 -4.41
C THR A 21 7.82 -4.84 -3.05
N PHE A 22 7.33 -3.60 -2.99
CA PHE A 22 6.85 -2.96 -1.80
C PHE A 22 5.49 -2.30 -2.00
N LEU A 23 4.70 -2.29 -0.93
CA LEU A 23 3.50 -1.48 -0.79
C LEU A 23 3.79 -0.36 0.23
N LEU A 24 3.73 0.88 -0.23
CA LEU A 24 3.73 2.06 0.63
C LEU A 24 2.29 2.37 1.06
N THR A 25 2.08 2.61 2.35
CA THR A 25 0.83 3.11 2.90
C THR A 25 1.03 4.44 3.59
N VAL A 26 0.03 5.31 3.47
CA VAL A 26 -0.08 6.57 4.20
C VAL A 26 -1.30 6.49 5.08
N SER A 27 -1.15 6.83 6.36
CA SER A 27 -2.27 6.90 7.30
C SER A 27 -2.18 8.16 8.16
N HIS A 28 -3.23 8.43 8.94
CA HIS A 28 -3.23 9.49 9.95
C HIS A 28 -2.18 9.33 11.06
N SER A 29 -1.37 8.26 11.03
CA SER A 29 -0.26 8.03 11.94
C SER A 29 1.11 8.03 11.26
N GLY A 30 1.18 8.41 9.98
CA GLY A 30 2.40 8.43 9.17
C GLY A 30 2.46 7.31 8.12
N ARG A 31 3.65 7.00 7.62
CA ARG A 31 3.88 6.10 6.48
C ARG A 31 4.34 4.71 6.91
N GLY A 32 3.90 3.68 6.21
CA GLY A 32 4.34 2.29 6.42
C GLY A 32 4.77 1.66 5.11
N LEU A 33 5.83 0.85 5.13
CA LEU A 33 6.29 0.10 3.97
C LEU A 33 6.22 -1.39 4.24
N TYR A 34 5.59 -2.13 3.34
CA TYR A 34 5.36 -3.56 3.47
C TYR A 34 6.01 -4.30 2.30
N ALA A 35 6.72 -5.39 2.58
CA ALA A 35 7.26 -6.25 1.52
C ALA A 35 6.15 -7.09 0.89
N VAL A 36 6.02 -7.05 -0.43
CA VAL A 36 5.03 -7.83 -1.17
C VAL A 36 5.40 -9.32 -1.11
N GLY A 37 4.38 -10.19 -1.02
CA GLY A 37 4.54 -11.63 -0.83
C GLY A 37 4.52 -12.07 0.64
N THR A 38 5.39 -11.51 1.48
CA THR A 38 5.37 -11.78 2.93
C THR A 38 4.31 -10.92 3.63
N TRP A 39 4.19 -9.66 3.21
CA TRP A 39 3.38 -8.58 3.82
C TRP A 39 3.87 -8.15 5.19
N GLU A 40 5.14 -8.39 5.48
CA GLU A 40 5.79 -7.87 6.68
C GLU A 40 6.11 -6.39 6.53
N ARG A 41 5.92 -5.62 7.61
CA ARG A 41 6.29 -4.21 7.63
C ARG A 41 7.81 -4.08 7.75
N VAL A 42 8.45 -3.54 6.73
CA VAL A 42 9.91 -3.40 6.64
C VAL A 42 10.41 -1.99 7.01
N ALA A 43 9.54 -0.98 6.95
CA ALA A 43 9.85 0.36 7.43
C ALA A 43 8.61 1.06 8.00
N ARG A 44 8.84 1.99 8.94
CA ARG A 44 7.83 2.84 9.54
C ARG A 44 8.39 4.24 9.73
N ASP A 45 7.62 5.24 9.34
CA ASP A 45 7.87 6.63 9.67
C ASP A 45 6.60 7.24 10.30
N TYR A 46 6.76 7.85 11.47
CA TYR A 46 5.67 8.47 12.22
C TYR A 46 5.43 9.92 11.82
N THR A 47 6.29 10.50 10.99
CA THR A 47 6.12 11.85 10.46
C THR A 47 4.85 11.90 9.62
N LEU A 48 3.94 12.82 9.97
CA LEU A 48 2.72 13.04 9.20
C LEU A 48 3.08 13.57 7.81
N THR A 49 2.78 12.76 6.81
CA THR A 49 2.98 13.06 5.39
C THR A 49 1.71 12.65 4.70
N TYR A 50 1.15 13.54 3.88
CA TYR A 50 -0.03 13.27 3.07
C TYR A 50 0.34 13.32 1.60
N PRO A 51 -0.39 12.61 0.72
CA PRO A 51 -0.16 12.68 -0.71
C PRO A 51 -0.24 14.12 -1.22
N SER A 52 0.62 14.45 -2.17
CA SER A 52 0.54 15.67 -2.96
C SER A 52 0.45 15.26 -4.42
N GLN A 53 -0.62 15.67 -5.11
CA GLN A 53 -0.86 15.30 -6.52
C GLN A 53 -0.82 13.77 -6.76
N GLY A 54 -1.35 12.97 -5.83
CA GLY A 54 -1.34 11.51 -5.93
C GLY A 54 0.04 10.88 -5.74
N GLN A 55 1.00 11.61 -5.17
CA GLN A 55 2.38 11.16 -4.99
C GLN A 55 2.87 11.31 -3.55
N VAL A 56 3.75 10.40 -3.13
CA VAL A 56 4.36 10.39 -1.80
C VAL A 56 5.82 9.93 -1.90
N LEU A 57 6.72 10.57 -1.16
CA LEU A 57 8.10 10.10 -1.04
C LEU A 57 8.12 8.77 -0.26
N GLY A 58 8.85 7.79 -0.79
CA GLY A 58 9.07 6.51 -0.14
C GLY A 58 9.81 6.63 1.20
N ILE A 59 9.98 5.50 1.88
CA ILE A 59 10.73 5.39 3.13
C ILE A 59 11.59 4.12 3.10
N GLY A 60 12.58 4.03 4.00
CA GLY A 60 13.42 2.84 4.13
C GLY A 60 14.12 2.49 2.79
N PRO A 61 14.03 1.23 2.31
CA PRO A 61 14.68 0.80 1.05
C PRO A 61 14.31 1.59 -0.20
N ILE A 62 13.19 2.34 -0.19
CA ILE A 62 12.72 3.15 -1.32
C ILE A 62 12.65 4.64 -0.99
N GLN A 63 13.41 5.11 0.02
CA GLN A 63 13.32 6.49 0.54
C GLN A 63 13.56 7.60 -0.50
N ASP A 64 14.30 7.32 -1.57
CA ASP A 64 14.63 8.30 -2.61
C ASP A 64 13.68 8.20 -3.83
N GLN A 65 12.60 7.44 -3.72
CA GLN A 65 11.64 7.21 -4.80
C GLN A 65 10.32 7.97 -4.54
N ILE A 66 9.76 8.54 -5.61
CA ILE A 66 8.39 9.07 -5.58
C ILE A 66 7.44 7.94 -5.98
N ILE A 67 6.47 7.66 -5.11
CA ILE A 67 5.50 6.59 -5.29
C ILE A 67 4.16 7.19 -5.66
N GLU A 68 3.58 6.73 -6.77
CA GLU A 68 2.19 7.02 -7.11
C GLU A 68 1.28 6.25 -6.16
N VAL A 69 0.31 6.96 -5.58
CA VAL A 69 -0.61 6.40 -4.60
C VAL A 69 -2.05 6.65 -5.02
N ALA A 70 -2.90 5.65 -4.79
CA ALA A 70 -4.34 5.84 -4.78
C ALA A 70 -4.77 6.34 -3.41
N GLU A 71 -5.64 7.34 -3.37
CA GLU A 71 -6.24 7.85 -2.12
C GLU A 71 -7.52 7.08 -1.80
N THR A 72 -7.84 6.96 -0.51
CA THR A 72 -9.11 6.39 -0.05
C THR A 72 -10.24 7.36 -0.37
N HIS A 73 -11.33 6.87 -0.96
CA HIS A 73 -12.55 7.62 -1.16
C HIS A 73 -13.71 6.90 -0.45
N ASN A 74 -14.38 7.57 0.49
CA ASN A 74 -15.44 6.98 1.33
C ASN A 74 -15.00 5.66 2.00
N GLU A 75 -13.81 5.66 2.61
CA GLU A 75 -13.19 4.49 3.27
C GLU A 75 -12.92 3.30 2.35
N LEU A 76 -13.04 3.48 1.04
CA LEU A 76 -12.74 2.47 0.05
C LEU A 76 -11.49 2.86 -0.73
N LEU A 77 -10.59 1.89 -0.90
CA LEU A 77 -9.44 2.02 -1.79
C LEU A 77 -9.28 0.71 -2.53
N ARG A 78 -9.02 0.79 -3.83
CA ARG A 78 -8.67 -0.37 -4.65
C ARG A 78 -7.42 -0.06 -5.46
N LEU A 79 -6.39 -0.89 -5.33
CA LEU A 79 -5.20 -0.80 -6.18
C LEU A 79 -4.76 -2.16 -6.69
N SER A 80 -4.15 -2.18 -7.87
CA SER A 80 -3.54 -3.37 -8.45
C SER A 80 -2.01 -3.23 -8.46
N GLY A 81 -1.32 -4.34 -8.24
CA GLY A 81 0.12 -4.43 -8.44
C GLY A 81 0.50 -4.16 -9.90
N PRO A 82 1.74 -3.75 -10.19
CA PRO A 82 2.20 -3.48 -11.56
C PRO A 82 2.05 -4.67 -12.52
N ASP A 83 2.12 -5.88 -11.97
CA ASP A 83 1.96 -7.16 -12.67
C ASP A 83 0.52 -7.70 -12.68
N GLY A 84 -0.42 -6.98 -12.05
CA GLY A 84 -1.81 -7.40 -11.89
C GLY A 84 -2.02 -8.56 -10.90
N LEU A 85 -0.95 -9.09 -10.30
CA LEU A 85 -1.01 -10.28 -9.45
C LEU A 85 -1.75 -10.02 -8.14
N TYR A 86 -1.63 -8.80 -7.61
CA TYR A 86 -2.26 -8.39 -6.36
C TYR A 86 -3.33 -7.35 -6.60
N CYS A 87 -4.49 -7.57 -5.98
CA CYS A 87 -5.53 -6.57 -5.81
C CYS A 87 -5.68 -6.29 -4.33
N ILE A 88 -5.50 -5.04 -3.95
CA ILE A 88 -5.64 -4.59 -2.58
C ILE A 88 -6.95 -3.83 -2.47
N GLU A 89 -7.74 -4.16 -1.45
CA GLU A 89 -8.98 -3.48 -1.11
C GLU A 89 -8.92 -3.05 0.35
N TYR A 90 -9.14 -1.77 0.63
CA TYR A 90 -9.34 -1.27 2.00
C TYR A 90 -10.82 -1.09 2.25
N GLN A 91 -11.32 -1.66 3.35
CA GLN A 91 -12.67 -1.49 3.85
C GLN A 91 -12.67 -1.74 5.36
N GLU A 92 -13.50 -1.01 6.12
CA GLU A 92 -13.74 -1.25 7.55
C GLU A 92 -12.46 -1.27 8.41
N GLY A 93 -11.46 -0.44 8.08
CA GLY A 93 -10.25 -0.30 8.89
C GLY A 93 -9.15 -1.33 8.61
N ALA A 94 -9.31 -2.20 7.61
CA ALA A 94 -8.31 -3.19 7.24
C ALA A 94 -8.07 -3.21 5.72
N ILE A 95 -6.82 -3.47 5.35
CA ILE A 95 -6.43 -3.73 3.97
C ILE A 95 -6.52 -5.25 3.74
N GLY A 96 -7.45 -5.68 2.89
CA GLY A 96 -7.52 -7.03 2.36
C GLY A 96 -6.68 -7.18 1.09
N ILE A 97 -5.81 -8.19 1.05
CA ILE A 97 -4.96 -8.50 -0.10
C ILE A 97 -5.49 -9.76 -0.77
N LYS A 98 -5.87 -9.62 -2.06
CA LYS A 98 -6.28 -10.72 -2.91
C LYS A 98 -5.19 -10.99 -3.95
N THR A 99 -4.64 -12.20 -3.95
CA THR A 99 -3.80 -12.67 -5.06
C THR A 99 -4.70 -13.22 -6.16
N GLN A 100 -4.57 -12.71 -7.38
CA GLN A 100 -5.20 -13.30 -8.55
C GLN A 100 -4.46 -14.58 -8.92
N ALA A 101 -5.20 -15.67 -9.17
CA ALA A 101 -4.60 -16.86 -9.75
C ALA A 101 -4.30 -16.55 -11.22
N THR A 102 -3.04 -16.61 -11.62
CA THR A 102 -2.66 -16.56 -13.03
C THR A 102 -3.37 -17.71 -13.73
N SER A 103 -4.25 -17.41 -14.68
CA SER A 103 -4.80 -18.44 -15.57
C SER A 103 -3.62 -19.04 -16.34
N ALA A 104 -3.34 -20.32 -16.09
CA ALA A 104 -2.38 -21.12 -16.83
C ALA A 104 -2.96 -21.53 -18.19
#